data_AF-A0A8T7HAM9-F1
#
_entry.id   AF-A0A8T7HAM9-F1
#
_cell.length_a   1.000
_cell.length_b   1.000
_cell.length_c   1.000
_cell.angle_alpha   90.00
_cell.angle_beta   90.00
_cell.angle_gamma   90.00
#
_symmetry.space_group_name_H-M   'P 1'
#
loop_
_entity.id
_entity.type
_entity.pdbx_description
1 polymer ?
#
loop_
_entity_poly.entity_id
_entity_poly.type
_entity_poly.pdbx_seq_one_letter_code
_entity_poly.pdbx_strand_id
1 'polypeptide(L)' 'MSFNPEPLFPNEPKRPEKFPEDYEENLEEDCLSCGEQYGVHTTKQLVQCALNELRGISK' A
#
# COMPACT_ATOMS: atom_id res chain seq x y z
N MET A 1 34.05 -35.12 16.88
CA MET A 1 32.58 -35.05 16.75
C MET A 1 32.27 -33.71 16.12
N SER A 2 31.73 -33.69 14.89
CA SER A 2 31.34 -32.44 14.24
C SER A 2 29.92 -32.09 14.68
N PHE A 3 29.79 -31.02 15.46
CA PHE A 3 28.50 -30.45 15.82
C PHE A 3 28.05 -29.57 14.66
N ASN A 4 27.07 -30.04 13.88
CA ASN A 4 26.44 -29.26 12.83
C ASN A 4 25.02 -28.92 13.29
N PRO A 5 24.79 -27.73 13.88
CA PRO A 5 23.47 -27.36 14.35
C PRO A 5 22.50 -27.27 13.18
N GLU A 6 21.29 -27.79 13.35
CA GLU A 6 20.25 -27.71 12.32
C GLU A 6 19.89 -26.23 12.03
N PRO A 7 19.62 -25.88 10.76
CA PRO A 7 19.23 -24.54 10.39
C PRO A 7 17.96 -24.11 11.13
N LEU A 8 17.95 -22.87 11.65
CA LEU A 8 16.80 -22.28 12.36
C LEU A 8 15.54 -22.19 11.49
N PHE A 9 15.71 -22.21 10.16
CA PHE A 9 14.61 -22.20 9.20
C PHE A 9 14.80 -23.37 8.22
N PRO A 10 13.81 -24.25 8.07
CA PRO A 10 13.91 -25.43 7.20
C PRO A 10 13.99 -25.05 5.71
N ASN A 11 13.64 -23.82 5.36
CA ASN A 11 13.67 -23.31 4.00
C ASN A 11 14.49 -22.02 3.95
N GLU A 12 15.31 -21.89 2.92
CA GLU A 12 15.98 -20.63 2.61
C GLU A 12 14.94 -19.55 2.26
N PRO A 13 15.13 -18.30 2.72
CA PRO A 13 14.26 -17.21 2.32
C PRO A 13 14.34 -17.02 0.80
N LYS A 14 13.19 -17.07 0.12
CA LYS A 14 13.11 -16.81 -1.31
C LYS A 14 12.98 -15.31 -1.55
N ARG A 15 13.58 -14.84 -2.63
CA ARG A 15 13.34 -13.47 -3.13
C ARG A 15 11.83 -13.32 -3.41
N PRO A 16 11.18 -12.24 -2.95
CA PRO A 16 9.81 -11.95 -3.32
C PRO A 16 9.65 -11.90 -4.84
N GLU A 17 8.48 -12.32 -5.32
CA GLU A 17 8.11 -12.17 -6.72
C GLU A 17 8.06 -10.67 -7.08
N LYS A 18 8.39 -10.37 -8.34
CA LYS A 18 8.30 -8.99 -8.84
C LYS A 18 6.83 -8.57 -8.78
N PHE A 19 6.55 -7.39 -8.23
CA PHE A 19 5.21 -6.84 -8.26
C PHE A 19 4.71 -6.73 -9.72
N PRO A 20 3.40 -6.95 -9.96
CA PRO A 20 2.79 -6.68 -11.25
C PRO A 20 3.08 -5.23 -11.67
N GLU A 21 3.40 -5.02 -12.95
CA GLU A 21 3.74 -3.68 -13.49
C GLU A 21 2.53 -2.73 -13.42
N ASP A 22 1.32 -3.28 -13.37
CA ASP A 22 0.03 -2.60 -13.37
C ASP A 22 -0.55 -2.41 -11.96
N TYR A 23 0.19 -2.71 -10.89
CA TYR A 23 -0.29 -2.56 -9.52
C TYR A 23 -0.67 -1.12 -9.17
N GLU A 24 0.15 -0.15 -9.57
CA GLU A 24 -0.13 1.27 -9.31
C GLU A 24 -1.22 1.83 -10.25
N GLU A 25 -1.35 1.28 -11.46
CA GLU A 25 -2.37 1.70 -12.44
C GLU A 25 -3.77 1.18 -12.09
N ASN A 26 -3.87 0.00 -11.46
CA ASN A 26 -5.13 -0.57 -10.99
C ASN A 26 -5.50 -0.16 -9.56
N LEU A 27 -4.75 0.73 -8.93
CA LEU A 27 -5.09 1.29 -7.61
C LEU A 27 -6.15 2.39 -7.77
N GLU A 28 -7.27 2.06 -8.43
CA GLU A 28 -8.42 2.94 -8.60
C GLU A 28 -9.24 2.96 -7.30
N GLU A 29 -8.71 3.61 -6.27
CA GLU A 29 -9.52 4.04 -5.13
C GLU A 29 -9.98 5.49 -5.37
N ASP A 30 -11.30 5.66 -5.47
CA ASP A 30 -11.91 6.99 -5.46
C ASP A 30 -11.87 7.56 -4.04
N CYS A 31 -11.48 8.83 -3.90
CA CYS A 31 -11.49 9.50 -2.61
C CYS A 31 -12.92 9.73 -2.13
N LEU A 32 -13.31 9.13 -1.00
CA LEU A 32 -14.65 9.26 -0.41
C LEU A 32 -15.02 10.70 -0.04
N SER A 33 -14.03 11.55 0.21
CA SER A 33 -14.24 12.94 0.59
C SER A 33 -14.63 13.85 -0.58
N CYS A 34 -14.08 13.61 -1.79
CA CYS A 34 -14.26 14.51 -2.94
C CYS A 34 -14.75 13.84 -4.23
N GLY A 35 -14.74 12.50 -4.28
CA GLY A 35 -15.16 11.68 -5.41
C GLY A 35 -14.14 11.59 -6.56
N GLU A 36 -12.93 12.11 -6.38
CA GLU A 36 -11.88 12.07 -7.41
C GLU A 36 -10.92 10.89 -7.14
N GLN A 37 -10.28 10.35 -8.18
CA GLN A 37 -9.28 9.29 -8.03
C GLN A 37 -8.06 9.79 -7.21
N TYR A 38 -7.56 8.98 -6.27
CA TYR A 38 -6.38 9.36 -5.47
C TYR A 38 -5.16 9.68 -6.33
N GLY A 39 -5.01 9.04 -7.49
CA GLY A 39 -3.92 9.32 -8.45
C GLY A 39 -3.91 10.74 -9.03
N VAL A 40 -5.02 11.49 -8.95
CA VAL A 40 -5.16 12.85 -9.48
C VAL A 40 -4.92 13.92 -8.40
N HIS A 41 -4.80 13.52 -7.13
CA HIS A 41 -4.66 14.46 -6.03
C HIS A 41 -3.23 14.99 -5.89
N THR A 42 -3.11 16.31 -5.72
CA THR A 42 -1.92 16.90 -5.10
C THR A 42 -1.85 16.54 -3.62
N THR A 43 -0.66 16.54 -3.01
CA THR A 43 -0.48 16.30 -1.56
C THR A 43 -1.39 17.18 -0.71
N LYS A 44 -1.61 18.44 -1.11
CA LYS A 44 -2.51 19.36 -0.41
C LYS A 44 -3.96 18.87 -0.42
N GLN A 45 -4.43 18.34 -1.55
CA GLN A 45 -5.79 17.81 -1.67
C GLN A 45 -5.96 16.53 -0.86
N LEU A 46 -4.95 15.66 -0.82
CA LEU A 46 -4.96 14.46 0.05
C LEU A 46 -5.14 14.84 1.52
N VAL A 47 -4.32 15.78 2.02
CA VAL A 47 -4.42 16.25 3.41
C VAL A 47 -5.79 16.86 3.68
N GLN A 48 -6.33 17.66 2.75
CA GLN A 48 -7.65 18.26 2.93
C GLN A 48 -8.77 17.22 2.97
N CYS A 49 -8.72 16.20 2.10
CA CYS A 49 -9.70 15.12 2.08
C CYS A 49 -9.64 14.29 3.37
N ALA A 50 -8.45 13.94 3.85
CA ALA A 50 -8.29 13.26 5.14
C ALA A 50 -8.87 14.07 6.31
N LEU A 51 -8.66 15.39 6.32
CA LEU A 51 -9.25 16.27 7.33
C LEU A 51 -10.78 16.37 7.24
N ASN A 52 -11.33 16.30 6.02
CA ASN A 52 -12.78 16.32 5.80
C ASN A 52 -13.43 15.01 6.26
N GLU A 53 -12.79 13.85 5.99
CA GLU A 53 -13.25 12.54 6.49
C GLU A 53 -13.30 12.49 8.02
N LEU A 54 -12.26 13.00 8.69
CA LEU A 54 -12.24 13.11 10.16
C LEU A 54 -13.35 14.02 10.72
N ARG A 55 -13.88 14.92 9.90
CA ARG A 55 -14.99 15.83 10.24
C ARG A 55 -16.35 15.31 9.79
N GLY A 56 -16.41 14.17 9.11
CA GLY A 56 -17.64 13.63 8.53
C GLY A 56 -18.19 14.46 7.37
N ILE A 57 -17.34 15.22 6.68
CA ILE A 57 -17.71 16.02 5.51
C ILE A 57 -17.42 15.18 4.26
N SER A 58 -18.45 14.74 3.57
CA SER A 58 -18.37 14.09 2.26
C SER A 58 -19.19 14.86 1.23
N LYS A 59 -18.90 14.61 -0.06
CA LYS A 59 -19.61 15.21 -1.19
C LYS A 59 -20.92 14.50 -1.50
#